data_AF-A0AAD8JGE9-F1
#
_entry.id   AF-A0AAD8JGE9-F1
#
_cell.length_a   1.000
_cell.length_b   1.000
_cell.length_c   1.000
_cell.angle_alpha   90.00
_cell.angle_beta   90.00
_cell.angle_gamma   90.00
#
_symmetry.space_group_name_H-M   'P 1'
#
loop_
_entity.id
_entity.type
_entity.pdbx_description
1 polymer ?
#
loop_
_entity_poly.entity_id
_entity_poly.type
_entity_poly.pdbx_seq_one_letter_code
_entity_poly.pdbx_strand_id
1 'polypeptide(L)'
;MLVAAAIGFNSVSADPDLLQDVCVADLTSGVKMNGYACKENFTADDFFFAGLSKPGLTNNTFGSLVTGANVQKIPGLNTLGVSFSRIDYAPGGLNPPHTHPRATEIAFMLQGELEVGFITTTNTLYTKTIKKVAWYTVHIGTKQVDKIKSRFAPKK
;
A
#
# COMPACT_ATOMS: atom_id res chain seq x y z
N MET A 1 -44.09 -19.37 -10.04
CA MET A 1 -42.73 -19.56 -9.50
C MET A 1 -41.82 -18.58 -10.23
N LEU A 2 -41.44 -17.48 -9.58
CA LEU A 2 -40.61 -16.44 -10.18
C LEU A 2 -39.15 -16.87 -10.04
N VAL A 3 -38.44 -17.11 -11.13
CA VAL A 3 -37.00 -17.35 -11.11
C VAL A 3 -36.34 -16.00 -11.34
N ALA A 4 -35.85 -15.37 -10.26
CA ALA A 4 -34.99 -14.20 -10.37
C ALA A 4 -33.54 -14.68 -10.54
N ALA A 5 -32.98 -14.50 -11.73
CA ALA A 5 -31.56 -14.68 -11.96
C ALA A 5 -30.83 -13.39 -11.56
N ALA A 6 -30.16 -13.39 -10.39
CA ALA A 6 -29.26 -12.32 -10.01
C ALA A 6 -27.95 -12.49 -10.79
N ILE A 7 -27.79 -11.73 -11.87
CA ILE A 7 -26.50 -11.63 -12.57
C ILE A 7 -25.61 -10.75 -11.69
N GLY A 8 -24.78 -11.39 -10.86
CA GLY A 8 -23.73 -10.70 -10.11
C GLY A 8 -22.63 -10.25 -11.07
N PHE A 9 -22.66 -8.98 -11.47
CA PHE A 9 -21.49 -8.36 -12.09
C PHE A 9 -20.41 -8.24 -11.01
N ASN A 10 -19.28 -8.91 -11.21
CA ASN A 10 -18.07 -8.64 -10.42
C ASN A 10 -17.57 -7.26 -10.84
N SER A 11 -18.06 -6.20 -10.20
CA SER A 11 -17.56 -4.85 -10.40
C SER A 11 -16.13 -4.79 -9.88
N VAL A 12 -15.15 -4.74 -10.79
CA VAL A 12 -13.77 -4.40 -10.44
C VAL A 12 -13.73 -2.88 -10.31
N SER A 13 -13.60 -2.38 -9.08
CA SER A 13 -13.43 -0.96 -8.81
C SER A 13 -11.95 -0.68 -8.57
N ALA A 14 -11.33 0.07 -9.48
CA ALA A 14 -10.10 0.80 -9.21
C ALA A 14 -10.45 2.26 -8.86
N ASP A 15 -9.44 3.08 -8.59
CA ASP A 15 -9.62 4.51 -8.48
C ASP A 15 -10.07 5.09 -9.84
N PRO A 16 -10.99 6.07 -9.87
CA PRO A 16 -11.45 6.68 -11.12
C PRO A 16 -10.34 7.53 -11.76
N ASP A 17 -10.38 7.62 -13.09
CA ASP A 17 -9.47 8.50 -13.84
C ASP A 17 -9.69 9.98 -13.47
N LEU A 18 -8.60 10.75 -13.44
CA LEU A 18 -8.65 12.19 -13.20
C LEU A 18 -9.34 12.94 -14.34
N LEU A 19 -10.15 13.94 -14.00
CA LEU A 19 -10.88 14.78 -14.97
C LEU A 19 -10.24 16.16 -15.18
N GLN A 20 -9.18 16.46 -14.42
CA GLN A 20 -8.44 17.71 -14.45
C GLN A 20 -7.02 17.48 -13.93
N ASP A 21 -6.09 18.37 -14.27
CA ASP A 21 -4.67 18.23 -13.91
C ASP A 21 -4.43 18.06 -12.41
N VAL A 22 -5.16 18.81 -11.57
CA VAL A 22 -4.96 18.84 -10.13
C VAL A 22 -6.30 18.90 -9.39
N CYS A 23 -6.47 18.02 -8.41
CA CYS A 23 -7.55 18.09 -7.41
C CYS A 23 -6.99 17.72 -6.04
N VAL A 24 -6.34 18.66 -5.35
CA VAL A 24 -5.81 18.43 -3.99
C VAL A 24 -6.97 18.17 -3.03
N ALA A 25 -6.92 17.09 -2.26
CA ALA A 25 -7.97 16.76 -1.29
C ALA A 25 -8.16 17.86 -0.24
N ASP A 26 -9.39 18.35 -0.10
CA ASP A 26 -9.83 19.12 1.05
C ASP A 26 -10.23 18.16 2.18
N LEU A 27 -9.27 17.89 3.06
CA LEU A 27 -9.46 17.02 4.23
C LEU A 27 -10.34 17.66 5.31
N THR A 28 -10.71 18.93 5.18
CA THR A 28 -11.58 19.65 6.13
C THR A 28 -13.02 19.76 5.65
N SER A 29 -13.28 19.44 4.38
CA SER A 29 -14.61 19.48 3.80
C SER A 29 -15.55 18.50 4.51
N GLY A 30 -16.76 18.96 4.82
CA GLY A 30 -17.85 18.12 5.33
C GLY A 30 -18.62 17.35 4.25
N VAL A 31 -18.30 17.58 2.96
CA VAL A 31 -19.02 16.97 1.84
C VAL A 31 -18.66 15.49 1.72
N LYS A 32 -19.66 14.62 1.71
CA LYS A 32 -19.49 13.18 1.44
C LYS A 32 -19.53 12.89 -0.05
N MET A 33 -18.48 12.24 -0.55
CA MET A 33 -18.39 11.72 -1.92
C MET A 33 -17.40 10.54 -1.97
N ASN A 34 -17.31 9.87 -3.12
CA ASN A 34 -16.24 8.90 -3.35
C ASN A 34 -14.92 9.68 -3.51
N GLY A 35 -13.96 9.46 -2.62
CA GLY A 35 -12.73 10.25 -2.55
C GLY A 35 -12.91 11.50 -1.68
N TYR A 36 -12.37 12.63 -2.15
CA TYR A 36 -12.39 13.92 -1.43
C TYR A 36 -12.77 15.05 -2.36
N ALA A 37 -13.46 16.06 -1.82
CA ALA A 37 -13.64 17.35 -2.49
C ALA A 37 -12.27 17.99 -2.77
N CYS A 38 -12.16 18.79 -3.83
CA CYS A 38 -10.93 19.50 -4.16
C CYS A 38 -10.86 20.83 -3.39
N LYS A 39 -9.66 21.22 -2.95
CA LYS A 39 -9.38 22.58 -2.46
C LYS A 39 -9.48 23.59 -3.61
N GLU A 40 -9.93 24.81 -3.30
CA GLU A 40 -9.89 25.93 -4.27
C GLU A 40 -8.47 26.42 -4.53
N ASN A 41 -7.65 26.54 -3.48
CA ASN A 41 -6.26 26.98 -3.55
C ASN A 41 -5.33 25.91 -2.94
N PHE A 42 -4.20 25.65 -3.61
CA PHE A 42 -3.18 24.70 -3.16
C PHE A 42 -1.78 25.25 -3.38
N THR A 43 -0.80 24.64 -2.73
CA THR A 43 0.63 25.00 -2.79
C THR A 43 1.49 23.78 -3.08
N ALA A 44 2.79 23.98 -3.31
CA ALA A 44 3.74 22.88 -3.50
C ALA A 44 3.77 21.90 -2.30
N ASP A 45 3.51 22.39 -1.08
CA ASP A 45 3.52 21.57 0.13
C ASP A 45 2.41 20.51 0.14
N ASP A 46 1.31 20.73 -0.59
CA ASP A 46 0.22 19.75 -0.71
C ASP A 46 0.63 18.46 -1.44
N PHE A 47 1.74 18.50 -2.19
CA PHE A 47 2.28 17.38 -2.96
C PHE A 47 3.50 16.73 -2.30
N PHE A 48 3.90 17.19 -1.11
CA PHE A 48 5.14 16.78 -0.46
C PHE A 48 4.89 16.09 0.88
N PHE A 49 5.65 15.02 1.14
CA PHE A 49 5.67 14.38 2.46
C PHE A 49 7.07 13.82 2.77
N ALA A 50 7.74 14.46 3.73
CA ALA A 50 9.06 14.02 4.21
C ALA A 50 9.00 12.80 5.14
N GLY A 51 7.82 12.31 5.53
CA GLY A 51 7.71 11.28 6.58
C GLY A 51 8.33 9.93 6.20
N LEU A 52 8.56 9.66 4.91
CA LEU A 52 9.24 8.46 4.43
C LEU A 52 10.77 8.57 4.44
N SER A 53 11.32 9.77 4.65
CA SER A 53 12.77 10.02 4.59
C SER A 53 13.55 9.32 5.71
N LYS A 54 12.90 9.00 6.83
CA LYS A 54 13.53 8.40 8.01
C LYS A 54 13.00 7.00 8.27
N PRO A 55 13.85 6.07 8.74
CA PRO A 55 13.39 4.76 9.21
C PRO A 55 12.41 4.88 10.37
N GLY A 56 11.40 4.03 10.34
CA GLY A 56 10.47 3.81 11.45
C GLY A 56 11.10 3.05 12.63
N LEU A 57 10.50 3.19 13.82
CA LEU A 57 10.89 2.42 15.00
C LEU A 57 10.30 1.00 14.95
N THR A 58 11.18 0.01 14.85
CA THR A 58 10.80 -1.41 14.76
C THR A 58 10.87 -2.15 16.10
N ASN A 59 10.98 -1.43 17.22
CA ASN A 59 10.94 -2.01 18.57
C ASN A 59 9.50 -2.31 18.99
N ASN A 60 8.88 -3.27 18.31
CA ASN A 60 7.52 -3.74 18.57
C ASN A 60 7.44 -5.26 18.37
N THR A 61 6.31 -5.86 18.71
CA THR A 61 6.08 -7.32 18.67
C THR A 61 6.36 -7.95 17.32
N PHE A 62 6.16 -7.21 16.22
CA PHE A 62 6.33 -7.72 14.87
C PHE A 62 7.72 -7.45 14.30
N GLY A 63 8.51 -6.59 14.94
CA GLY A 63 9.81 -6.18 14.42
C GLY A 63 9.71 -5.46 13.07
N SER A 64 8.57 -4.87 12.73
CA SER A 64 8.37 -4.12 11.49
C SER A 64 7.47 -2.89 11.72
N LEU A 65 7.61 -1.87 10.88
CA LEU A 65 6.73 -0.69 10.89
C LEU A 65 6.40 -0.24 9.47
N VAL A 66 5.11 -0.10 9.19
CA VAL A 66 4.60 0.49 7.94
C VAL A 66 4.35 1.98 8.16
N THR A 67 5.07 2.83 7.43
CA THR A 67 4.84 4.27 7.36
C THR A 67 4.12 4.59 6.05
N GLY A 68 2.83 4.93 6.13
CA GLY A 68 1.99 5.22 4.98
C GLY A 68 2.15 6.65 4.45
N ALA A 69 2.11 6.79 3.13
CA ALA A 69 2.04 8.04 2.39
C ALA A 69 0.88 7.96 1.38
N ASN A 70 -0.34 8.06 1.92
CA ASN A 70 -1.60 8.07 1.18
C ASN A 70 -2.17 9.51 1.12
N VAL A 71 -3.35 9.66 0.53
CA VAL A 71 -4.04 10.96 0.39
C VAL A 71 -4.23 11.73 1.71
N GLN A 72 -4.25 11.05 2.86
CA GLN A 72 -4.34 11.71 4.17
C GLN A 72 -3.01 12.34 4.62
N LYS A 73 -1.89 11.92 4.02
CA LYS A 73 -0.54 12.46 4.28
C LYS A 73 -0.05 13.34 3.14
N ILE A 74 -0.49 13.06 1.92
CA ILE A 74 -0.19 13.84 0.70
C ILE A 74 -1.52 14.14 0.02
N PRO A 75 -2.20 15.25 0.38
CA PRO A 75 -3.50 15.62 -0.20
C PRO A 75 -3.49 15.73 -1.73
N GLY A 76 -2.33 16.06 -2.33
CA GLY A 76 -2.13 16.08 -3.78
C GLY A 76 -2.26 14.72 -4.49
N LEU A 77 -2.34 13.60 -3.76
CA LEU A 77 -2.58 12.27 -4.35
C LEU A 77 -4.03 12.02 -4.76
N ASN A 78 -4.97 12.87 -4.32
CA ASN A 78 -6.38 12.70 -4.64
C ASN A 78 -6.59 12.68 -6.17
N THR A 79 -7.41 11.73 -6.65
CA THR A 79 -7.68 11.43 -8.08
C THR A 79 -6.54 10.81 -8.89
N LEU A 80 -5.35 10.58 -8.32
CA LEU A 80 -4.19 10.10 -9.10
C LEU A 80 -4.04 8.58 -9.15
N GLY A 81 -4.86 7.81 -8.42
CA GLY A 81 -4.82 6.34 -8.44
C GLY A 81 -3.56 5.71 -7.84
N VAL A 82 -2.73 6.49 -7.13
CA VAL A 82 -1.47 6.01 -6.53
C VAL A 82 -1.36 6.41 -5.06
N SER A 83 -0.65 5.57 -4.31
CA SER A 83 -0.21 5.86 -2.95
C SER A 83 1.12 5.16 -2.70
N PHE A 84 1.80 5.50 -1.61
CA PHE A 84 3.08 4.91 -1.30
C PHE A 84 3.17 4.53 0.17
N SER A 85 4.09 3.62 0.50
CA SER A 85 4.44 3.30 1.88
C SER A 85 5.92 2.95 1.96
N ARG A 86 6.49 3.15 3.14
CA ARG A 86 7.80 2.62 3.51
C ARG A 86 7.60 1.60 4.59
N ILE A 87 8.26 0.44 4.47
CA ILE A 87 8.27 -0.57 5.52
C ILE A 87 9.70 -0.77 5.99
N ASP A 88 9.92 -0.61 7.29
CA ASP A 88 11.19 -0.89 7.95
C ASP A 88 11.07 -2.19 8.75
N TYR A 89 12.11 -3.02 8.69
CA TYR A 89 12.15 -4.32 9.39
C TYR A 89 13.41 -4.42 10.25
N ALA A 90 13.23 -4.84 11.51
CA ALA A 90 14.29 -5.35 12.35
C ALA A 90 14.73 -6.75 11.89
N PRO A 91 15.90 -7.23 12.33
CA PRO A 91 16.28 -8.62 12.13
C PRO A 91 15.21 -9.59 12.67
N GLY A 92 14.74 -10.50 11.81
CA GLY A 92 13.64 -11.43 12.14
C GLY A 92 12.24 -10.80 12.11
N GLY A 93 12.12 -9.54 11.71
CA GLY A 93 10.85 -8.83 11.58
C GLY A 93 9.94 -9.44 10.52
N LEU A 94 8.64 -9.28 10.75
CA LEU A 94 7.55 -9.80 9.92
C LEU A 94 6.53 -8.67 9.73
N ASN A 95 6.07 -8.46 8.50
CA ASN A 95 4.81 -7.77 8.23
C ASN A 95 3.74 -8.87 8.15
N PRO A 96 2.81 -8.95 9.13
CA PRO A 96 1.89 -10.07 9.23
C PRO A 96 1.03 -10.25 7.98
N PRO A 97 0.45 -11.45 7.77
CA PRO A 97 -0.40 -11.68 6.61
C PRO A 97 -1.58 -10.69 6.53
N HIS A 98 -1.65 -9.91 5.45
CA HIS A 98 -2.62 -8.83 5.26
C HIS A 98 -3.09 -8.76 3.80
N THR A 99 -4.04 -7.87 3.48
CA THR A 99 -4.59 -7.70 2.13
C THR A 99 -4.85 -6.22 1.84
N HIS A 100 -4.63 -5.84 0.59
CA HIS A 100 -5.08 -4.56 0.03
C HIS A 100 -6.37 -4.80 -0.78
N PRO A 101 -7.55 -4.38 -0.29
CA PRO A 101 -8.82 -4.70 -0.94
C PRO A 101 -9.07 -3.91 -2.23
N ARG A 102 -8.30 -2.84 -2.49
CA ARG A 102 -8.55 -1.89 -3.58
C ARG A 102 -7.29 -1.50 -4.38
N ALA A 103 -6.15 -2.13 -4.12
CA ALA A 103 -4.92 -1.80 -4.81
C ALA A 103 -4.01 -3.03 -5.00
N THR A 104 -3.33 -3.07 -6.14
CA THR A 104 -2.15 -3.90 -6.37
C THR A 104 -0.94 -3.21 -5.74
N GLU A 105 -0.01 -3.97 -5.17
CA GLU A 105 1.23 -3.45 -4.59
C GLU A 105 2.45 -3.80 -5.47
N ILE A 106 3.38 -2.85 -5.57
CA ILE A 106 4.74 -3.09 -6.02
C ILE A 106 5.67 -2.86 -4.84
N ALA A 107 6.24 -3.93 -4.30
CA ALA A 107 7.24 -3.86 -3.23
C ALA A 107 8.63 -3.66 -3.87
N PHE A 108 9.35 -2.59 -3.50
CA PHE A 108 10.69 -2.30 -3.99
C PHE A 108 11.71 -2.28 -2.84
N MET A 109 12.78 -3.08 -2.97
CA MET A 109 13.75 -3.26 -1.90
C MET A 109 14.85 -2.19 -1.92
N LEU A 110 14.82 -1.27 -0.96
CA LEU A 110 15.81 -0.20 -0.82
C LEU A 110 17.15 -0.68 -0.25
N GLN A 111 17.13 -1.61 0.72
CA GLN A 111 18.32 -2.10 1.42
C GLN A 111 18.07 -3.45 2.07
N GLY A 112 19.04 -4.37 2.01
CA GLY A 112 18.94 -5.68 2.66
C GLY A 112 18.30 -6.74 1.77
N GLU A 113 17.62 -7.70 2.40
CA GLU A 113 16.99 -8.86 1.76
C GLU A 113 15.68 -9.20 2.47
N LEU A 114 14.62 -9.45 1.71
CA LEU A 114 13.26 -9.69 2.20
C LEU A 114 12.66 -10.90 1.46
N GLU A 115 12.05 -11.83 2.20
CA GLU A 115 11.14 -12.81 1.60
C GLU A 115 9.75 -12.21 1.56
N VAL A 116 9.27 -11.93 0.35
CA VAL A 116 7.96 -11.36 0.05
C VAL A 116 7.14 -12.39 -0.73
N GLY A 117 5.83 -12.40 -0.53
CA GLY A 117 4.94 -13.25 -1.29
C GLY A 117 3.47 -12.97 -1.06
N PHE A 118 2.64 -13.73 -1.76
CA PHE A 118 1.19 -13.68 -1.59
C PHE A 118 0.56 -15.06 -1.71
N ILE A 119 -0.61 -15.19 -1.10
CA ILE A 119 -1.46 -16.38 -1.15
C ILE A 119 -2.66 -16.08 -2.04
N THR A 120 -2.87 -16.92 -3.05
CA THR A 120 -4.02 -16.82 -3.97
C THR A 120 -5.32 -17.25 -3.29
N THR A 121 -6.45 -16.99 -3.95
CA THR A 121 -7.77 -17.47 -3.51
C THR A 121 -7.90 -19.00 -3.52
N THR A 122 -7.00 -19.70 -4.23
CA THR A 122 -6.85 -21.16 -4.20
C THR A 122 -5.86 -21.65 -3.12
N ASN A 123 -5.54 -20.80 -2.13
CA ASN A 123 -4.60 -21.10 -1.04
C ASN A 123 -3.19 -21.52 -1.50
N THR A 124 -2.75 -21.05 -2.67
CA THR A 124 -1.39 -21.33 -3.18
C THR A 124 -0.46 -20.17 -2.83
N LEU A 125 0.68 -20.48 -2.20
CA LEU A 125 1.70 -19.52 -1.81
C LEU A 125 2.71 -19.30 -2.94
N TYR A 126 2.89 -18.05 -3.36
CA TYR A 126 3.96 -17.62 -4.26
C TYR A 126 4.89 -16.66 -3.54
N THR A 127 6.17 -17.02 -3.42
CA THR A 127 7.18 -16.22 -2.70
C THR A 127 8.46 -16.08 -3.49
N LYS A 128 9.17 -14.98 -3.22
CA LYS A 128 10.53 -14.75 -3.69
C LYS A 128 11.33 -14.03 -2.60
N THR A 129 12.60 -14.37 -2.50
CA THR A 129 13.53 -13.54 -1.75
C THR A 129 14.11 -12.47 -2.67
N ILE A 130 13.83 -11.20 -2.37
CA ILE A 130 14.30 -10.03 -3.12
C ILE A 130 15.44 -9.35 -2.35
N LYS A 131 16.43 -8.84 -3.10
CA LYS A 131 17.58 -8.10 -2.57
C LYS A 131 17.52 -6.65 -3.02
N LYS A 132 18.46 -5.81 -2.55
CA LYS A 132 18.61 -4.41 -2.95
C LYS A 132 18.38 -4.20 -4.46
N VAL A 133 17.58 -3.20 -4.81
CA VAL A 133 17.21 -2.82 -6.19
C VAL A 133 16.46 -3.92 -6.96
N ALA A 134 15.66 -4.72 -6.26
CA ALA A 134 14.70 -5.65 -6.86
C ALA A 134 13.27 -5.28 -6.45
N TRP A 135 12.31 -5.60 -7.32
CA TRP A 135 10.88 -5.41 -7.07
C TRP A 135 10.12 -6.74 -7.08
N TYR A 136 8.97 -6.75 -6.42
CA TYR A 136 8.00 -7.84 -6.42
C TYR A 136 6.58 -7.29 -6.51
N THR A 137 5.71 -7.95 -7.27
CA THR A 137 4.32 -7.52 -7.45
C THR A 137 3.36 -8.39 -6.64
N VAL A 138 2.40 -7.75 -5.99
CA VAL A 138 1.36 -8.41 -5.20
C VAL A 138 0.00 -7.97 -5.74
N HIS A 139 -0.82 -8.94 -6.14
CA HIS A 139 -2.09 -8.66 -6.79
C HIS A 139 -3.14 -8.22 -5.76
N ILE A 140 -3.97 -7.25 -6.16
CA ILE A 140 -5.14 -6.79 -5.41
C ILE A 140 -5.95 -7.96 -4.82
N GLY A 141 -6.36 -7.82 -3.56
CA GLY A 141 -7.21 -8.80 -2.87
C GLY A 141 -6.49 -10.10 -2.44
N THR A 142 -5.24 -10.34 -2.86
CA THR A 142 -4.47 -11.49 -2.35
C THR A 142 -3.95 -11.26 -0.93
N LYS A 143 -3.65 -12.33 -0.20
CA LYS A 143 -3.07 -12.22 1.14
C LYS A 143 -1.54 -12.13 1.03
N GLN A 144 -0.98 -10.96 1.27
CA GLN A 144 0.45 -10.68 1.26
C GLN A 144 1.12 -11.16 2.56
N VAL A 145 2.39 -11.53 2.48
CA VAL A 145 3.25 -11.83 3.65
C VAL A 145 4.70 -11.44 3.35
N ASP A 146 5.33 -10.73 4.27
CA ASP A 146 6.72 -10.26 4.12
C ASP A 146 7.53 -10.50 5.38
N LYS A 147 8.71 -11.11 5.28
CA LYS A 147 9.57 -11.36 6.45
C LYS A 147 11.06 -11.32 6.13
N ILE A 148 11.84 -10.94 7.12
CA ILE A 148 13.30 -11.10 7.09
C ILE A 148 13.65 -12.56 7.38
N LYS A 149 14.43 -13.19 6.50
CA LYS A 149 14.97 -14.53 6.79
C LYS A 149 15.97 -14.46 7.95
N SER A 150 15.75 -15.29 8.96
CA SER A 150 16.60 -15.40 10.17
C SER A 150 18.09 -15.64 9.90
N ARG A 151 18.46 -16.15 8.71
CA ARG A 151 19.88 -16.43 8.35
C ARG A 151 20.71 -15.17 8.06
N PHE A 152 20.08 -14.01 7.85
CA PHE A 152 20.76 -12.74 7.52
C PHE A 152 20.58 -11.66 8.59
N ALA A 153 20.02 -12.01 9.75
CA ALA A 153 20.13 -11.15 10.92
C ALA A 153 21.62 -10.92 11.23
N PRO A 154 22.11 -9.67 11.39
CA PRO A 154 23.44 -9.45 11.90
C PRO A 154 23.55 -10.20 13.23
N LYS A 155 24.49 -11.15 13.29
CA LYS A 155 24.84 -11.79 14.55
C LYS A 155 25.37 -10.67 15.46
N LYS A 156 24.80 -10.55 16.65
CA LYS A 156 25.39 -9.74 17.73
C LYS A 156 26.80 -10.23 18.02
#